data_AF-A0AAU3UFI0-F1
#
_entry.id   AF-A0AAU3UFI0-F1
#
_cell.length_a   1.000
_cell.length_b   1.000
_cell.length_c   1.000
_cell.angle_alpha   90.00
_cell.angle_beta   90.00
_cell.angle_gamma   90.00
#
_symmetry.space_group_name_H-M   'P 1'
#
loop_
_entity.id
_entity.type
_entity.pdbx_description
1 polymer ?
#
loop_
_entity_poly.entity_id
_entity_poly.type
_entity_poly.pdbx_seq_one_letter_code
_entity_poly.pdbx_strand_id
1 'polypeptide(L)' 'MGTPYPLSDEHREAFWRSVGWDPGLPDPEREAIEHCWDDEFICLAEVFGF' A
#
# COMPACT_ATOMS: atom_id res chain seq x y z
N MET A 1 -19.94 -10.52 6.43
CA MET A 1 -18.73 -9.72 6.73
C MET A 1 -17.56 -10.44 6.06
N GLY A 2 -17.42 -10.30 4.74
CA GLY A 2 -16.26 -10.83 4.02
C GLY A 2 -15.40 -9.63 3.65
N THR A 3 -14.16 -9.60 4.09
CA THR A 3 -13.18 -8.62 3.61
C THR A 3 -13.13 -8.75 2.07
N PRO A 4 -13.37 -7.66 1.31
CA PRO A 4 -13.58 -7.76 -0.12
C PRO A 4 -12.22 -7.90 -0.83
N TYR A 5 -11.64 -9.11 -0.80
CA TYR A 5 -10.38 -9.50 -1.44
C TYR A 5 -9.12 -8.74 -0.95
N PRO A 6 -8.00 -9.43 -0.66
CA PRO A 6 -6.72 -8.73 -0.52
C PRO A 6 -6.45 -7.96 -1.81
N LEU A 7 -5.93 -6.73 -1.72
CA LEU A 7 -5.59 -5.96 -2.91
C LEU A 7 -4.56 -6.77 -3.70
N SER A 8 -4.69 -6.76 -5.03
CA SER A 8 -3.67 -7.40 -5.86
C SER A 8 -2.33 -6.71 -5.65
N ASP A 9 -1.22 -7.46 -5.72
CA ASP A 9 0.13 -6.92 -5.52
C ASP A 9 0.41 -5.70 -6.40
N GLU A 10 -0.04 -5.71 -7.67
CA GLU A 10 0.05 -4.55 -8.56
C GLU A 10 -0.64 -3.30 -8.02
N HIS A 11 -1.77 -3.46 -7.31
CA HIS A 11 -2.53 -2.35 -6.75
C HIS A 11 -1.83 -1.76 -5.53
N ARG A 12 -1.25 -2.62 -4.68
CA ARG A 12 -0.45 -2.19 -3.52
C ARG A 12 0.80 -1.46 -3.98
N GLU A 13 1.52 -2.03 -4.96
CA GLU A 13 2.69 -1.39 -5.55
C GLU A 13 2.36 -0.04 -6.19
N ALA A 14 1.23 0.07 -6.90
CA ALA A 14 0.78 1.35 -7.48
C ALA A 14 0.49 2.41 -6.41
N PHE A 15 -0.13 2.01 -5.30
CA PHE A 15 -0.40 2.91 -4.18
C PHE A 15 0.89 3.31 -3.45
N TRP A 16 1.74 2.34 -3.15
CA TRP A 16 3.05 2.57 -2.56
C TRP A 16 3.87 3.54 -3.41
N ARG A 17 3.90 3.37 -4.73
CA ARG A 17 4.52 4.30 -5.67
C ARG A 17 3.96 5.72 -5.59
N SER A 18 2.65 5.87 -5.33
CA SER A 18 2.00 7.19 -5.19
C SER A 18 2.44 7.92 -3.91
N VAL A 19 2.65 7.17 -2.82
CA VAL A 19 3.09 7.71 -1.52
C VAL A 19 4.61 7.85 -1.40
N GLY A 20 5.37 7.42 -2.42
CA GLY A 20 6.83 7.62 -2.51
C GLY A 20 7.67 6.36 -2.33
N TRP A 21 7.08 5.17 -2.35
CA TRP A 21 7.82 3.91 -2.43
C TRP A 21 8.56 3.80 -3.76
N ASP A 22 9.80 3.37 -3.71
CA ASP A 22 10.60 3.06 -4.88
C ASP A 22 11.45 1.82 -4.60
N PRO A 23 11.62 0.90 -5.57
CA PRO A 23 12.45 -0.29 -5.40
C PRO A 23 13.95 0.04 -5.23
N GLY A 24 14.37 1.28 -5.47
CA GLY A 24 15.71 1.77 -5.17
C GLY A 24 15.89 2.29 -3.74
N LEU A 25 14.82 2.34 -2.93
CA LEU A 25 14.94 2.70 -1.51
C LEU A 25 15.65 1.59 -0.71
N PRO A 26 16.31 1.94 0.40
CA PRO A 26 16.82 0.96 1.35
C PRO A 26 15.70 0.04 1.84
N ASP A 27 15.99 -1.25 1.99
CA ASP A 27 15.06 -2.24 2.55
C ASP A 27 14.29 -1.77 3.80
N PRO A 28 14.90 -1.10 4.82
CA PRO A 28 14.13 -0.65 5.98
C PRO A 28 13.12 0.46 5.69
N GLU A 29 13.38 1.34 4.72
CA GLU A 29 12.41 2.36 4.31
C GLU A 29 11.29 1.75 3.48
N ARG A 30 11.65 0.80 2.63
CA ARG A 30 10.72 0.05 1.80
C ARG A 30 9.76 -0.76 2.68
N GLU A 31 10.28 -1.55 3.61
CA GLU A 31 9.50 -2.31 4.61
C GLU A 31 8.63 -1.40 5.48
N ALA A 32 9.12 -0.22 5.87
CA ALA A 32 8.33 0.72 6.65
C ALA A 32 7.09 1.20 5.87
N ILE A 33 7.21 1.46 4.56
CA ILE A 33 6.08 1.86 3.72
C ILE A 33 5.15 0.66 3.48
N GLU A 34 5.70 -0.51 3.16
CA GLU A 34 4.91 -1.74 2.94
C GLU A 34 4.10 -2.13 4.19
N HIS A 35 4.69 -1.98 5.38
CA HIS A 35 4.04 -2.28 6.67
C HIS A 35 3.16 -1.13 7.19
N CYS A 36 3.38 0.11 6.74
CA CYS A 36 2.50 1.23 7.07
C CYS A 36 1.24 1.24 6.20
N TRP A 37 1.34 0.76 4.97
CA TRP A 37 0.27 0.72 3.97
C TRP A 37 -0.11 -0.72 3.65
N ASP A 38 -0.70 -1.39 4.64
CA ASP A 38 -1.40 -2.67 4.47
C ASP A 38 -2.69 -2.51 3.64
N ASP A 39 -3.23 -3.63 3.16
CA ASP A 39 -4.46 -3.68 2.35
C ASP A 39 -5.62 -2.89 2.96
N GLU A 40 -5.74 -2.95 4.28
CA GLU A 40 -6.80 -2.25 5.03
C GLU A 40 -6.60 -0.73 4.99
N PHE A 41 -5.36 -0.26 5.14
CA PHE A 41 -5.02 1.17 5.08
C PHE A 41 -5.14 1.73 3.66
N ILE A 42 -4.77 0.94 2.65
CA ILE A 42 -4.95 1.33 1.25
C ILE A 42 -6.44 1.43 0.91
N CYS A 43 -7.24 0.42 1.27
CA CYS A 43 -8.70 0.48 1.14
C CYS A 43 -9.29 1.70 1.85
N LEU A 44 -8.80 2.00 3.06
CA LEU A 44 -9.26 3.15 3.83
C LEU A 44 -8.91 4.47 3.12
N ALA A 45 -7.69 4.59 2.59
CA ALA A 45 -7.24 5.76 1.86
C ALA A 45 -8.08 6.03 0.61
N GLU A 46 -8.43 4.98 -0.14
CA GLU A 46 -9.35 5.09 -1.28
C GLU A 46 -10.76 5.54 -0.84
N VAL A 47 -11.26 5.04 0.29
CA VAL A 47 -12.54 5.49 0.86
C VAL A 47 -12.50 6.98 1.24
N PHE A 48 -11.35 7.48 1.67
CA PHE A 48 -11.14 8.90 1.97
C PHE A 48 -10.81 9.77 0.73
N GLY A 49 -10.70 9.17 -0.45
CA GLY A 49 -10.46 9.86 -1.73
C GLY A 49 -9.02 10.33 -1.93
N PHE A 50 -8.07 9.61 -1.33
CA PHE A 50 -6.63 9.82 -1.55
C PHE A 50 -6.22 9.39 -2.96
#